data_AF-A0AAD7DVF5-F1
#
_entry.id   AF-A0AAD7DVF5-F1
#
_cell.length_a   1.000
_cell.length_b   1.000
_cell.length_c   1.000
_cell.angle_alpha   90.00
_cell.angle_beta   90.00
_cell.angle_gamma   90.00
#
_symmetry.space_group_name_H-M   'P 1'
#
loop_
_entity.id
_entity.type
_entity.pdbx_description
1 polymer ?
#
loop_
_entity_poly.entity_id
_entity_poly.type
_entity_poly.pdbx_seq_one_letter_code
_entity_poly.pdbx_strand_id
1 'polypeptide(L)'
;MTQASSSVLHTRRASDVDYMVPLIADADTDATAVHGSIVYPRASANSLQNIKLAKLVVEAGAAAIHLDDQVPGHQEDRREDRVLVPVGELVSRLLALKSQFDVMGSECPIIQRTNAETAGSITSPIDARDRSFILGSTNPALDDSVVANIGDPGGARDAWVAAAALTRPCARLRPQAARTARELGIKMLWDCEASRSREGWSRYRGNIDATIMRSVACARYPDVLWTRTSAVIPDLEKFAAEGPGASPLYDTELYQYYMGAQTRGSRRSPRGSRSWATYIWQFVPLAGLSALAVGVECGACAVREDGVLGLMKDVYAPGKKAGVSVLEKVWQGGELSDAMVAVVTMTKE
;
A
#
# COMPACT_ATOMS: atom_id res chain seq x y z
N MET A 1 -11.35 30.42 24.53
CA MET A 1 -10.36 29.34 24.77
C MET A 1 -11.12 28.19 25.42
N THR A 2 -11.66 27.30 24.61
CA THR A 2 -12.43 26.14 25.05
C THR A 2 -11.46 25.09 25.59
N GLN A 3 -11.58 24.76 26.88
CA GLN A 3 -10.93 23.61 27.49
C GLN A 3 -11.41 22.35 26.76
N ALA A 4 -10.53 21.76 25.95
CA ALA A 4 -10.72 20.39 25.50
C ALA A 4 -10.54 19.48 26.72
N SER A 5 -11.61 18.78 27.08
CA SER A 5 -11.65 17.74 28.11
C SER A 5 -10.48 16.76 27.94
N SER A 6 -9.53 16.81 28.86
CA SER A 6 -8.44 15.84 28.97
C SER A 6 -8.97 14.55 29.58
N SER A 7 -9.69 13.75 28.80
CA SER A 7 -9.98 12.36 29.13
C SER A 7 -9.09 11.46 28.27
N VAL A 8 -7.77 11.55 28.50
CA VAL A 8 -6.81 10.62 27.91
C VAL A 8 -6.61 9.47 28.92
N LEU A 9 -7.19 8.32 28.61
CA LEU A 9 -6.88 6.96 29.08
C LEU A 9 -6.94 6.60 30.59
N HIS A 10 -7.24 7.53 31.49
CA HIS A 10 -7.01 7.36 32.94
C HIS A 10 -8.06 6.60 33.78
N THR A 11 -8.93 5.77 33.21
CA THR A 11 -9.99 5.08 34.01
C THR A 11 -10.20 3.60 33.72
N ARG A 12 -9.30 2.94 32.99
CA ARG A 12 -9.37 1.49 32.82
C ARG A 12 -8.43 0.83 33.83
N ARG A 13 -8.96 -0.01 34.73
CA ARG A 13 -8.10 -0.96 35.47
C ARG A 13 -7.34 -1.79 34.45
N ALA A 14 -6.21 -2.40 34.80
CA ALA A 14 -5.52 -3.34 33.89
C ALA A 14 -6.46 -4.44 33.34
N SER A 15 -7.54 -4.75 34.07
CA SER A 15 -8.63 -5.65 33.67
C SER A 15 -9.53 -5.15 32.53
N ASP A 16 -9.51 -3.86 32.20
CA ASP A 16 -10.45 -3.24 31.25
C ASP A 16 -9.77 -2.85 29.92
N VAL A 17 -8.46 -3.07 29.81
CA VAL A 17 -7.70 -2.87 28.57
C VAL A 17 -7.81 -4.14 27.74
N ASP A 18 -8.37 -3.99 26.54
CA ASP A 18 -8.34 -5.05 25.54
C ASP A 18 -6.97 -5.06 24.86
N TYR A 19 -6.13 -6.02 25.25
CA TYR A 19 -4.83 -6.24 24.63
C TYR A 19 -4.93 -7.09 23.35
N MET A 20 -6.06 -7.78 23.13
CA MET A 20 -6.28 -8.67 22.00
C MET A 20 -6.80 -7.89 20.78
N VAL A 21 -6.14 -6.76 20.48
CA VAL A 21 -6.49 -5.91 19.35
C VAL A 21 -6.05 -6.57 18.04
N PRO A 22 -6.95 -6.79 17.07
CA PRO A 22 -6.60 -7.40 15.79
C PRO A 22 -5.52 -6.60 15.03
N LEU A 23 -4.46 -7.30 14.62
CA LEU A 23 -3.35 -6.70 13.87
C LEU A 23 -3.55 -6.86 12.36
N ILE A 24 -3.41 -5.77 11.62
CA ILE A 24 -3.39 -5.77 10.15
C ILE A 24 -1.96 -5.53 9.69
N ALA A 25 -1.40 -6.48 8.95
CA ALA A 25 0.00 -6.47 8.54
C ALA A 25 0.17 -6.07 7.07
N ASP A 26 1.30 -5.44 6.78
CA ASP A 26 1.76 -5.16 5.41
C ASP A 26 2.40 -6.41 4.83
N ALA A 27 1.85 -6.92 3.72
CA ALA A 27 2.40 -8.06 2.98
C ALA A 27 3.12 -7.62 1.69
N ASP A 28 3.37 -6.32 1.52
CA ASP A 28 4.09 -5.74 0.39
C ASP A 28 3.45 -6.16 -0.95
N THR A 29 4.24 -6.37 -2.00
CA THR A 29 3.81 -6.92 -3.28
C THR A 29 3.80 -8.45 -3.31
N ASP A 30 4.62 -9.03 -2.44
CA ASP A 30 4.94 -10.45 -2.21
C ASP A 30 6.25 -10.49 -1.36
N ALA A 31 6.59 -11.66 -0.78
CA ALA A 31 7.76 -11.81 0.10
C ALA A 31 9.14 -11.69 -0.60
N THR A 32 9.19 -11.30 -1.88
CA THR A 32 10.45 -11.16 -2.63
C THR A 32 11.35 -10.07 -2.05
N ALA A 33 10.77 -9.04 -1.41
CA ALA A 33 11.52 -7.97 -0.74
C ALA A 33 12.21 -8.43 0.56
N VAL A 34 11.68 -9.47 1.24
CA VAL A 34 12.16 -9.91 2.55
C VAL A 34 13.33 -10.91 2.46
N HIS A 35 13.49 -11.61 1.33
CA HIS A 35 14.46 -12.71 1.19
C HIS A 35 15.62 -12.46 0.21
N GLY A 36 15.83 -11.23 -0.25
CA GLY A 36 17.05 -10.87 -1.01
C GLY A 36 17.28 -11.70 -2.28
N SER A 37 16.25 -12.34 -2.84
CA SER A 37 16.40 -13.16 -4.03
C SER A 37 16.39 -12.26 -5.25
N ILE A 38 17.58 -11.90 -5.71
CA ILE A 38 17.86 -11.38 -7.05
C ILE A 38 17.61 -12.52 -8.05
N VAL A 39 16.38 -13.02 -8.13
CA VAL A 39 15.99 -14.03 -9.11
C VAL A 39 15.00 -13.38 -10.04
N TYR A 40 15.44 -13.27 -11.30
CA TYR A 40 14.73 -12.74 -12.45
C TYR A 40 13.22 -13.04 -12.46
N PRO A 41 12.41 -12.12 -13.04
CA PRO A 41 10.96 -12.21 -13.08
C PRO A 41 10.54 -13.35 -14.01
N ARG A 42 10.45 -14.56 -13.48
CA ARG A 42 9.61 -15.62 -14.06
C ARG A 42 8.30 -15.62 -13.30
N ALA A 43 7.22 -15.37 -14.02
CA ALA A 43 5.84 -15.24 -13.54
C ALA A 43 5.33 -16.40 -12.64
N SER A 44 6.07 -17.50 -12.48
CA SER A 44 5.74 -18.60 -11.57
C SER A 44 6.41 -18.53 -10.19
N ALA A 45 7.35 -17.60 -9.95
CA ALA A 45 8.05 -17.49 -8.67
C ALA A 45 7.23 -16.77 -7.58
N ASN A 46 6.30 -15.90 -7.99
CA ASN A 46 5.62 -14.97 -7.08
C ASN A 46 4.49 -15.66 -6.28
N SER A 47 3.75 -16.61 -6.86
CA SER A 47 2.65 -17.29 -6.17
C SER A 47 3.13 -18.23 -5.04
N LEU A 48 4.24 -18.94 -5.22
CA LEU A 48 4.80 -19.79 -4.16
C LEU A 48 5.28 -18.96 -2.96
N GLN A 49 5.86 -17.80 -3.22
CA GLN A 49 6.30 -16.89 -2.15
C GLN A 49 5.10 -16.30 -1.40
N ASN A 50 4.03 -15.95 -2.09
CA ASN A 50 2.77 -15.54 -1.47
C ASN A 50 2.18 -16.66 -0.59
N ILE A 51 2.23 -17.91 -1.02
CA ILE A 51 1.82 -19.06 -0.19
C ILE A 51 2.67 -19.15 1.09
N LYS A 52 4.01 -19.03 0.98
CA LYS A 52 4.88 -19.06 2.17
C LYS A 52 4.62 -17.88 3.10
N LEU A 53 4.40 -16.69 2.55
CA LEU A 53 4.06 -15.49 3.31
C LEU A 53 2.73 -15.66 4.04
N ALA A 54 1.68 -16.13 3.36
CA ALA A 54 0.39 -16.44 3.95
C ALA A 54 0.50 -17.39 5.15
N LYS A 55 1.37 -18.41 5.06
CA LYS A 55 1.66 -19.28 6.19
C LYS A 55 2.28 -18.53 7.37
N LEU A 56 3.31 -17.73 7.11
CA LEU A 56 4.02 -16.98 8.16
C LEU A 56 3.11 -15.97 8.87
N VAL A 57 2.28 -15.23 8.13
CA VAL A 57 1.39 -14.21 8.73
C VAL A 57 0.32 -14.86 9.62
N VAL A 58 -0.22 -16.01 9.21
CA VAL A 58 -1.20 -16.75 10.03
C VAL A 58 -0.53 -17.33 11.27
N GLU A 59 0.64 -17.94 11.15
CA GLU A 59 1.39 -18.49 12.30
C GLU A 59 1.85 -17.39 13.28
N ALA A 60 2.13 -16.19 12.78
CA ALA A 60 2.47 -15.03 13.60
C ALA A 60 1.26 -14.37 14.28
N GLY A 61 0.02 -14.80 13.95
CA GLY A 61 -1.21 -14.25 14.54
C GLY A 61 -1.70 -12.94 13.93
N ALA A 62 -1.35 -12.65 12.67
CA ALA A 62 -1.94 -11.52 11.95
C ALA A 62 -3.44 -11.74 11.75
N ALA A 63 -4.25 -10.75 12.09
CA ALA A 63 -5.70 -10.82 11.91
C ALA A 63 -6.11 -10.57 10.46
N ALA A 64 -5.41 -9.67 9.75
CA ALA A 64 -5.57 -9.45 8.32
C ALA A 64 -4.23 -9.03 7.68
N ILE A 65 -4.16 -9.08 6.36
CA ILE A 65 -3.00 -8.59 5.59
C ILE A 65 -3.42 -7.69 4.45
N HIS A 66 -2.52 -6.81 3.99
CA HIS A 66 -2.72 -6.07 2.75
C HIS A 66 -1.63 -6.35 1.71
N LEU A 67 -2.01 -6.41 0.42
CA LEU A 67 -1.11 -6.73 -0.69
C LEU A 67 -1.20 -5.69 -1.82
N ASP A 68 -0.04 -5.27 -2.33
CA ASP A 68 0.13 -4.28 -3.39
C ASP A 68 0.24 -4.90 -4.81
N ASP A 69 -0.20 -4.13 -5.81
CA ASP A 69 -0.09 -4.45 -7.24
C ASP A 69 1.20 -3.96 -7.92
N GLN A 70 2.23 -3.66 -7.14
CA GLN A 70 3.54 -3.25 -7.65
C GLN A 70 4.44 -4.44 -7.98
N VAL A 71 5.50 -4.15 -8.72
CA VAL A 71 6.59 -5.09 -8.99
C VAL A 71 7.49 -5.21 -7.76
N PRO A 72 7.88 -6.43 -7.37
CA PRO A 72 8.81 -6.63 -6.26
C PRO A 72 10.19 -6.06 -6.58
N GLY A 73 10.85 -5.45 -5.60
CA GLY A 73 12.18 -4.84 -5.80
C GLY A 73 12.16 -3.48 -6.52
N HIS A 74 11.01 -3.04 -7.03
CA HIS A 74 10.77 -1.70 -7.58
C HIS A 74 9.60 -1.01 -6.87
N GLN A 75 9.44 -1.32 -5.59
CA GLN A 75 8.50 -0.62 -4.72
C GLN A 75 9.08 0.76 -4.42
N GLU A 76 8.52 1.77 -5.06
CA GLU A 76 9.02 3.13 -4.95
C GLU A 76 7.94 4.03 -4.36
N ASP A 77 8.32 4.82 -3.36
CA ASP A 77 7.42 5.78 -2.73
C ASP A 77 7.28 7.06 -3.55
N ARG A 78 8.25 7.35 -4.43
CA ARG A 78 8.16 8.44 -5.41
C ARG A 78 7.09 8.13 -6.45
N ARG A 79 6.15 9.08 -6.60
CA ARG A 79 4.90 8.89 -7.35
C ARG A 79 5.12 8.42 -8.79
N GLU A 80 6.15 8.92 -9.48
CA GLU A 80 6.31 8.81 -10.94
C GLU A 80 7.03 7.53 -11.42
N ASP A 81 7.68 6.80 -10.50
CA ASP A 81 8.50 5.63 -10.82
C ASP A 81 7.83 4.30 -10.42
N ARG A 82 6.57 4.34 -9.98
CA ARG A 82 5.85 3.13 -9.61
C ARG A 82 5.59 2.26 -10.82
N VAL A 83 5.91 0.98 -10.65
CA VAL A 83 5.77 -0.05 -11.67
C VAL A 83 4.73 -1.04 -11.23
N LEU A 84 3.67 -1.18 -12.03
CA LEU A 84 2.60 -2.13 -11.77
C LEU A 84 2.89 -3.49 -12.40
N VAL A 85 2.31 -4.53 -11.83
CA VAL A 85 2.11 -5.81 -12.53
C VAL A 85 0.78 -5.83 -13.28
N PRO A 86 0.63 -6.70 -14.29
CA PRO A 86 -0.64 -6.86 -15.01
C PRO A 86 -1.72 -7.38 -14.08
N VAL A 87 -2.99 -7.04 -14.34
CA VAL A 87 -4.10 -7.45 -13.46
C VAL A 87 -4.16 -8.96 -13.27
N GLY A 88 -3.87 -9.76 -14.31
CA GLY A 88 -3.81 -11.22 -14.20
C GLY A 88 -2.78 -11.73 -13.19
N GLU A 89 -1.65 -11.03 -13.03
CA GLU A 89 -0.66 -11.38 -12.01
C GLU A 89 -1.18 -11.04 -10.61
N LEU A 90 -1.72 -9.84 -10.41
CA LEU A 90 -2.34 -9.43 -9.14
C LEU A 90 -3.39 -10.46 -8.68
N VAL A 91 -4.29 -10.87 -9.59
CA VAL A 91 -5.30 -11.89 -9.32
C VAL A 91 -4.66 -13.21 -8.88
N SER A 92 -3.58 -13.62 -9.55
CA SER A 92 -2.86 -14.85 -9.22
C SER A 92 -2.22 -14.80 -7.82
N ARG A 93 -1.77 -13.61 -7.38
CA ARG A 93 -1.25 -13.41 -6.01
C ARG A 93 -2.35 -13.53 -4.97
N LEU A 94 -3.48 -12.86 -5.19
CA LEU A 94 -4.64 -12.91 -4.28
C LEU A 94 -5.18 -14.33 -4.14
N LEU A 95 -5.29 -15.05 -5.25
CA LEU A 95 -5.75 -16.44 -5.25
C LEU A 95 -4.76 -17.36 -4.51
N ALA A 96 -3.45 -17.14 -4.66
CA ALA A 96 -2.43 -17.89 -3.93
C ALA A 96 -2.55 -17.71 -2.41
N LEU A 97 -2.73 -16.46 -1.95
CA LEU A 97 -2.97 -16.15 -0.53
C LEU A 97 -4.24 -16.85 -0.01
N LYS A 98 -5.37 -16.67 -0.70
CA LYS A 98 -6.66 -17.27 -0.30
C LYS A 98 -6.56 -18.79 -0.24
N SER A 99 -5.93 -19.42 -1.24
CA SER A 99 -5.74 -20.88 -1.26
C SER A 99 -4.91 -21.39 -0.08
N GLN A 100 -3.92 -20.62 0.38
CA GLN A 100 -3.13 -21.01 1.54
C GLN A 100 -3.92 -20.83 2.85
N PHE A 101 -4.72 -19.77 2.95
CA PHE A 101 -5.61 -19.56 4.10
C PHE A 101 -6.64 -20.68 4.20
N ASP A 102 -7.23 -21.12 3.08
CA ASP A 102 -8.13 -22.26 3.02
C ASP A 102 -7.44 -23.56 3.50
N VAL A 103 -6.21 -23.83 3.04
CA VAL A 103 -5.41 -24.99 3.49
C VAL A 103 -5.15 -24.96 5.00
N MET A 104 -4.97 -23.78 5.56
CA MET A 104 -4.71 -23.58 7.00
C MET A 104 -6.00 -23.49 7.84
N GLY A 105 -7.19 -23.46 7.21
CA GLY A 105 -8.44 -23.22 7.90
C GLY A 105 -8.53 -21.84 8.56
N SER A 106 -7.88 -20.83 7.97
CA SER A 106 -7.83 -19.46 8.49
C SER A 106 -8.78 -18.54 7.71
N GLU A 107 -9.53 -17.71 8.42
CA GLU A 107 -10.41 -16.68 7.85
C GLU A 107 -9.69 -15.32 7.71
N CYS A 108 -8.35 -15.31 7.65
CA CYS A 108 -7.55 -14.08 7.55
C CYS A 108 -7.96 -13.24 6.33
N PRO A 109 -8.51 -12.02 6.53
CA PRO A 109 -8.95 -11.18 5.42
C PRO A 109 -7.77 -10.62 4.63
N ILE A 110 -7.99 -10.46 3.32
CA ILE A 110 -7.05 -9.87 2.38
C ILE A 110 -7.55 -8.48 2.00
N ILE A 111 -6.68 -7.50 2.16
CA ILE A 111 -6.90 -6.13 1.71
C ILE A 111 -6.07 -5.88 0.45
N GLN A 112 -6.71 -5.72 -0.71
CA GLN A 112 -5.98 -5.44 -1.93
C GLN A 112 -5.73 -3.94 -2.06
N ARG A 113 -4.46 -3.57 -2.08
CA ARG A 113 -4.02 -2.21 -2.37
C ARG A 113 -3.63 -2.04 -3.84
N THR A 114 -4.14 -0.99 -4.47
CA THR A 114 -3.68 -0.56 -5.80
C THR A 114 -2.96 0.78 -5.74
N ASN A 115 -1.86 0.85 -6.49
CA ASN A 115 -1.03 2.04 -6.66
C ASN A 115 -1.22 2.68 -8.04
N ALA A 116 -2.28 2.29 -8.76
CA ALA A 116 -2.48 2.66 -10.15
C ALA A 116 -2.79 4.15 -10.37
N GLU A 117 -3.20 4.90 -9.34
CA GLU A 117 -3.45 6.34 -9.49
C GLU A 117 -2.21 7.10 -9.93
N THR A 118 -1.04 6.76 -9.40
CA THR A 118 0.19 7.49 -9.68
C THR A 118 1.17 6.71 -10.55
N ALA A 119 0.86 5.47 -10.92
CA ALA A 119 1.78 4.62 -11.67
C ALA A 119 2.17 5.20 -13.03
N GLY A 120 3.48 5.22 -13.30
CA GLY A 120 4.05 5.66 -14.58
C GLY A 120 4.42 4.51 -15.52
N SER A 121 4.53 3.27 -15.02
CA SER A 121 4.94 2.11 -15.80
C SER A 121 4.20 0.83 -15.39
N ILE A 122 4.16 -0.15 -16.29
CA ILE A 122 3.65 -1.51 -16.06
C ILE A 122 4.59 -2.51 -16.74
N THR A 123 4.81 -3.69 -16.13
CA THR A 123 5.78 -4.66 -16.66
C THR A 123 5.43 -5.17 -18.05
N SER A 124 4.14 -5.32 -18.36
CA SER A 124 3.69 -5.87 -19.63
C SER A 124 2.28 -5.39 -19.99
N PRO A 125 2.00 -5.11 -21.27
CA PRO A 125 0.67 -4.77 -21.77
C PRO A 125 -0.18 -6.02 -22.09
N ILE A 126 0.23 -7.20 -21.60
CA ILE A 126 -0.38 -8.50 -21.93
C ILE A 126 -1.85 -8.57 -21.54
N ASP A 127 -2.23 -7.98 -20.40
CA ASP A 127 -3.60 -8.00 -19.90
C ASP A 127 -4.46 -7.00 -20.67
N ALA A 128 -5.57 -7.48 -21.23
CA ALA A 128 -6.48 -6.65 -22.01
C ALA A 128 -7.09 -5.50 -21.22
N ARG A 129 -7.26 -5.67 -19.90
CA ARG A 129 -7.86 -4.66 -18.99
C ARG A 129 -6.94 -3.45 -18.81
N ASP A 130 -5.63 -3.65 -18.85
CA ASP A 130 -4.64 -2.59 -18.70
C ASP A 130 -4.45 -1.75 -19.97
N ARG A 131 -4.84 -2.26 -21.14
CA ARG A 131 -4.56 -1.65 -22.46
C ARG A 131 -5.02 -0.20 -22.59
N SER A 132 -6.17 0.14 -22.00
CA SER A 132 -6.71 1.50 -22.05
C SER A 132 -5.83 2.54 -21.34
N PHE A 133 -4.89 2.09 -20.51
CA PHE A 133 -3.97 2.93 -19.75
C PHE A 133 -2.53 2.87 -20.25
N ILE A 134 -2.23 1.99 -21.21
CA ILE A 134 -0.92 1.90 -21.86
C ILE A 134 -0.69 3.11 -22.76
N LEU A 135 0.53 3.61 -22.77
CA LEU A 135 0.96 4.71 -23.63
C LEU A 135 1.88 4.23 -24.75
N GLY A 136 1.57 4.64 -25.97
CA GLY A 136 2.39 4.38 -27.16
C GLY A 136 2.82 5.66 -27.86
N SER A 137 3.97 5.58 -28.53
CA SER A 137 4.49 6.62 -29.40
C SER A 137 3.64 6.72 -30.66
N THR A 138 3.35 7.94 -31.10
CA THR A 138 2.71 8.20 -32.40
C THR A 138 3.64 8.91 -33.38
N ASN A 139 4.90 9.11 -32.98
CA ASN A 139 5.88 9.83 -33.77
C ASN A 139 6.72 8.85 -34.61
N PRO A 140 6.55 8.78 -35.94
CA PRO A 140 7.31 7.87 -36.81
C PRO A 140 8.80 8.22 -36.92
N ALA A 141 9.19 9.43 -36.52
CA ALA A 141 10.54 9.95 -36.70
C ALA A 141 11.46 9.63 -35.50
N LEU A 142 10.93 9.04 -34.43
CA LEU A 142 11.72 8.64 -33.28
C LEU A 142 12.18 7.19 -33.45
N ASP A 143 13.48 7.00 -33.34
CA ASP A 143 14.12 5.70 -33.31
C ASP A 143 14.05 5.09 -31.89
N ASP A 144 13.82 3.78 -31.81
CA ASP A 144 13.69 3.02 -30.55
C ASP A 144 15.00 3.03 -29.75
N SER A 145 16.12 3.36 -30.40
CA SER A 145 17.47 3.32 -29.85
C SER A 145 17.76 4.36 -28.76
N VAL A 146 16.93 5.40 -28.60
CA VAL A 146 17.20 6.49 -27.65
C VAL A 146 16.91 6.09 -26.19
N VAL A 147 15.98 5.17 -25.94
CA VAL A 147 15.65 4.72 -24.57
C VAL A 147 16.58 3.60 -24.06
N ALA A 148 17.45 3.08 -24.93
CA ALA A 148 18.36 1.97 -24.63
C ALA A 148 19.69 2.37 -23.96
N ASN A 149 20.00 3.67 -23.81
CA ASN A 149 21.34 4.09 -23.35
C ASN A 149 21.47 4.24 -21.82
N ILE A 150 22.56 3.69 -21.31
CA ILE A 150 22.92 3.53 -19.90
C ILE A 150 23.23 4.89 -19.27
N GLY A 151 22.36 5.33 -18.35
CA GLY A 151 22.51 6.55 -17.56
C GLY A 151 22.17 7.78 -18.38
N ASP A 152 21.07 8.48 -18.05
CA ASP A 152 20.66 9.72 -18.71
C ASP A 152 21.54 10.88 -18.25
N PRO A 153 22.60 11.27 -18.99
CA PRO A 153 23.46 12.36 -18.61
C PRO A 153 22.95 13.60 -19.37
N GLY A 154 21.82 14.16 -18.93
CA GLY A 154 21.34 15.45 -19.46
C GLY A 154 19.87 15.58 -19.86
N GLY A 155 18.97 14.69 -19.44
CA GLY A 155 17.52 14.83 -19.69
C GLY A 155 17.10 14.41 -21.10
N ALA A 156 17.91 13.59 -21.77
CA ALA A 156 17.63 13.08 -23.10
C ALA A 156 16.38 12.19 -23.12
N ARG A 157 16.12 11.47 -22.02
CA ARG A 157 14.89 10.70 -21.83
C ARG A 157 13.67 11.61 -21.81
N ASP A 158 13.73 12.70 -21.06
CA ASP A 158 12.59 13.62 -20.91
C ASP A 158 12.30 14.35 -22.24
N ALA A 159 13.35 14.73 -22.96
CA ALA A 159 13.22 15.29 -24.31
C ALA A 159 12.58 14.29 -25.29
N TRP A 160 12.96 13.01 -25.23
CA TRP A 160 12.35 11.96 -26.06
C TRP A 160 10.88 11.74 -25.68
N VAL A 161 10.55 11.63 -24.38
CA VAL A 161 9.16 11.45 -23.91
C VAL A 161 8.28 12.62 -24.36
N ALA A 162 8.80 13.85 -24.28
CA ALA A 162 8.10 15.04 -24.78
C ALA A 162 7.87 14.96 -26.30
N ALA A 163 8.85 14.49 -27.07
CA ALA A 163 8.77 14.35 -28.52
C ALA A 163 7.92 13.17 -29.00
N ALA A 164 7.75 12.13 -28.19
CA ALA A 164 7.06 10.88 -28.55
C ALA A 164 5.54 11.02 -28.66
N ALA A 165 4.98 12.16 -28.20
CA ALA A 165 3.55 12.44 -28.24
C ALA A 165 2.72 11.26 -27.69
N LEU A 166 3.11 10.77 -26.50
CA LEU A 166 2.54 9.55 -25.92
C LEU A 166 1.03 9.64 -25.73
N THR A 167 0.30 8.78 -26.44
CA THR A 167 -1.16 8.70 -26.36
C THR A 167 -1.62 7.33 -25.89
N ARG A 168 -2.83 7.30 -25.32
CA ARG A 168 -3.55 6.04 -25.10
C ARG A 168 -3.96 5.47 -26.46
N PRO A 169 -4.05 4.14 -26.61
CA PRO A 169 -4.64 3.58 -27.81
C PRO A 169 -6.05 4.15 -27.94
N CYS A 170 -6.46 4.50 -29.16
CA CYS A 170 -7.79 5.05 -29.38
C CYS A 170 -8.80 3.98 -28.92
N ALA A 171 -9.52 4.23 -27.82
CA ALA A 171 -10.39 3.26 -27.14
C ALA A 171 -11.50 2.66 -28.04
N ARG A 172 -11.70 3.22 -29.24
CA ARG A 172 -12.67 2.77 -30.25
C ARG A 172 -12.10 1.92 -31.37
N LEU A 173 -10.80 1.70 -31.44
CA LEU A 173 -10.24 0.78 -32.43
C LEU A 173 -10.44 -0.65 -31.95
N ARG A 174 -11.67 -1.15 -32.16
CA ARG A 174 -11.97 -2.58 -32.14
C ARG A 174 -10.90 -3.30 -32.98
N PRO A 175 -10.53 -4.55 -32.69
CA PRO A 175 -9.66 -5.34 -33.58
C PRO A 175 -10.11 -5.28 -35.05
N GLN A 176 -11.41 -5.09 -35.29
CA GLN A 176 -12.02 -4.81 -36.59
C GLN A 176 -11.55 -3.48 -37.22
N ALA A 177 -11.54 -2.36 -36.49
CA ALA A 177 -11.10 -1.08 -37.02
C ALA A 177 -9.58 -1.03 -37.29
N ALA A 178 -8.76 -1.77 -36.52
CA ALA A 178 -7.32 -1.91 -36.79
C ALA A 178 -7.05 -2.83 -38.00
N ARG A 179 -7.95 -3.79 -38.26
CA ARG A 179 -7.97 -4.57 -39.51
C ARG A 179 -8.41 -3.70 -40.69
N THR A 180 -9.49 -2.93 -40.56
CA THR A 180 -9.96 -2.00 -41.59
C THR A 180 -8.93 -0.92 -41.91
N ALA A 181 -8.21 -0.37 -40.92
CA ALA A 181 -7.12 0.56 -41.17
C ALA A 181 -5.99 -0.07 -42.00
N ARG A 182 -5.64 -1.35 -41.73
CA ARG A 182 -4.68 -2.11 -42.55
C ARG A 182 -5.20 -2.38 -43.97
N GLU A 183 -6.47 -2.75 -44.11
CA GLU A 183 -7.13 -2.96 -45.42
C GLU A 183 -7.20 -1.68 -46.25
N LEU A 184 -7.35 -0.53 -45.60
CA LEU A 184 -7.37 0.80 -46.21
C LEU A 184 -5.97 1.39 -46.45
N GLY A 185 -4.89 0.67 -46.12
CA GLY A 185 -3.51 1.17 -46.25
C GLY A 185 -3.18 2.33 -45.29
N ILE A 186 -4.00 2.57 -44.27
CA ILE A 186 -3.78 3.61 -43.26
C ILE A 186 -2.76 3.07 -42.26
N LYS A 187 -1.53 3.61 -42.32
CA LYS A 187 -0.46 3.30 -41.35
C LYS A 187 -0.82 3.95 -40.02
N MET A 188 -1.45 3.17 -39.15
CA MET A 188 -1.80 3.62 -37.80
C MET A 188 -0.52 3.66 -36.95
N LEU A 189 0.00 4.86 -36.75
CA LEU A 189 1.21 5.11 -35.97
C LEU A 189 0.82 5.17 -34.48
N TRP A 190 0.74 4.00 -33.86
CA TRP A 190 0.71 3.86 -32.40
C TRP A 190 1.52 2.63 -32.02
N ASP A 191 2.63 2.84 -31.32
CA ASP A 191 3.56 1.78 -30.92
C ASP A 191 3.90 1.90 -29.42
N CYS A 192 3.43 0.93 -28.62
CA CYS A 192 3.74 0.85 -27.20
C CYS A 192 5.04 0.12 -26.87
N GLU A 193 5.67 -0.53 -27.86
CA GLU A 193 6.96 -1.19 -27.72
C GLU A 193 8.08 -0.14 -27.81
N ALA A 194 7.94 0.81 -28.73
CA ALA A 194 8.86 1.94 -28.91
C ALA A 194 9.02 2.81 -27.65
N SER A 195 8.01 2.86 -26.77
CA SER A 195 8.00 3.71 -25.57
C SER A 195 8.53 3.03 -24.30
N ARG A 196 8.98 1.76 -24.38
CA ARG A 196 9.39 0.98 -23.22
C ARG A 196 10.56 1.60 -22.46
N SER A 197 10.60 1.38 -21.15
CA SER A 197 11.75 1.75 -20.33
C SER A 197 12.97 0.89 -20.67
N ARG A 198 14.14 1.26 -20.13
CA ARG A 198 15.37 0.46 -20.25
C ARG A 198 15.20 -0.95 -19.70
N GLU A 199 14.43 -1.10 -18.63
CA GLU A 199 14.06 -2.37 -17.99
C GLU A 199 13.02 -3.16 -18.79
N GLY A 200 12.49 -2.58 -19.88
CA GLY A 200 11.51 -3.20 -20.77
C GLY A 200 10.05 -2.97 -20.37
N TRP A 201 9.76 -2.09 -19.41
CA TRP A 201 8.40 -1.83 -18.96
C TRP A 201 7.65 -0.91 -19.91
N SER A 202 6.38 -1.21 -20.14
CA SER A 202 5.49 -0.33 -20.90
C SER A 202 5.12 0.91 -20.08
N ARG A 203 4.99 2.05 -20.76
CA ARG A 203 4.50 3.28 -20.13
C ARG A 203 3.03 3.17 -19.79
N TYR A 204 2.67 3.61 -18.58
CA TYR A 204 1.33 3.54 -18.03
C TYR A 204 0.87 4.93 -17.63
N ARG A 205 -0.40 5.27 -17.91
CA ARG A 205 -1.03 6.50 -17.43
C ARG A 205 -1.91 6.18 -16.24
N GLY A 206 -1.31 6.26 -15.06
CA GLY A 206 -2.03 6.17 -13.81
C GLY A 206 -3.03 7.31 -13.63
N ASN A 207 -4.21 6.97 -13.13
CA ASN A 207 -5.25 7.90 -12.69
C ASN A 207 -6.30 7.17 -11.83
N ILE A 208 -7.29 7.89 -11.33
CA ILE A 208 -8.37 7.30 -10.55
C ILE A 208 -9.19 6.26 -11.33
N ASP A 209 -9.32 6.40 -12.66
CA ASP A 209 -10.02 5.41 -13.49
C ASP A 209 -9.27 4.08 -13.57
N ALA A 210 -7.93 4.12 -13.62
CA ALA A 210 -7.07 2.94 -13.59
C ALA A 210 -7.21 2.21 -12.26
N THR A 211 -7.24 2.97 -11.17
CA THR A 211 -7.51 2.49 -9.81
C THR A 211 -8.87 1.80 -9.74
N ILE A 212 -9.95 2.45 -10.18
CA ILE A 212 -11.31 1.88 -10.21
C ILE A 212 -11.34 0.60 -11.05
N MET A 213 -10.80 0.64 -12.26
CA MET A 213 -10.76 -0.52 -13.16
C MET A 213 -10.07 -1.71 -12.50
N ARG A 214 -8.91 -1.51 -11.88
CA ARG A 214 -8.15 -2.57 -11.21
C ARG A 214 -8.91 -3.14 -10.03
N SER A 215 -9.46 -2.27 -9.17
CA SER A 215 -10.29 -2.69 -8.04
C SER A 215 -11.51 -3.49 -8.48
N VAL A 216 -12.22 -3.07 -9.53
CA VAL A 216 -13.35 -3.84 -10.11
C VAL A 216 -12.90 -5.16 -10.69
N ALA A 217 -11.75 -5.20 -11.36
CA ALA A 217 -11.23 -6.41 -11.98
C ALA A 217 -10.77 -7.47 -10.96
N CYS A 218 -10.39 -7.08 -9.74
CA CYS A 218 -9.97 -7.98 -8.68
C CYS A 218 -11.01 -8.16 -7.55
N ALA A 219 -12.13 -7.45 -7.56
CA ALA A 219 -13.12 -7.37 -6.46
C ALA A 219 -13.65 -8.69 -5.89
N ARG A 220 -13.49 -9.82 -6.59
CA ARG A 220 -13.93 -11.15 -6.16
C ARG A 220 -12.96 -11.87 -5.22
N TYR A 221 -11.72 -11.40 -5.12
CA TYR A 221 -10.64 -12.10 -4.42
C TYR A 221 -10.28 -11.51 -3.06
N PRO A 222 -10.15 -10.19 -2.89
CA PRO A 222 -9.91 -9.59 -1.58
C PRO A 222 -11.22 -9.38 -0.83
N ASP A 223 -11.11 -9.18 0.47
CA ASP A 223 -12.23 -8.86 1.37
C ASP A 223 -12.39 -7.33 1.51
N VAL A 224 -11.29 -6.57 1.35
CA VAL A 224 -11.26 -5.09 1.44
C VAL A 224 -10.45 -4.53 0.27
N LEU A 225 -10.83 -3.36 -0.23
CA LEU A 225 -10.10 -2.64 -1.28
C LEU A 225 -9.47 -1.36 -0.73
N TRP A 226 -8.20 -1.15 -1.05
CA TRP A 226 -7.45 0.03 -0.65
C TRP A 226 -6.89 0.76 -1.87
N THR A 227 -7.28 2.01 -2.03
CA THR A 227 -6.68 2.90 -3.02
C THR A 227 -5.64 3.78 -2.36
N ARG A 228 -4.38 3.67 -2.82
CA ARG A 228 -3.34 4.60 -2.39
C ARG A 228 -3.53 5.92 -3.14
N THR A 229 -4.47 6.74 -2.69
CA THR A 229 -4.76 8.01 -3.34
C THR A 229 -3.86 9.14 -2.89
N SER A 230 -3.67 10.13 -3.76
CA SER A 230 -2.94 11.36 -3.46
C SER A 230 -3.69 12.32 -2.50
N ALA A 231 -4.82 11.87 -1.94
CA ALA A 231 -5.70 12.57 -0.99
C ALA A 231 -6.40 13.83 -1.51
N VAL A 232 -6.95 13.75 -2.71
CA VAL A 232 -7.96 14.71 -3.17
C VAL A 232 -9.35 14.12 -2.88
N ILE A 233 -10.18 14.84 -2.11
CA ILE A 233 -11.53 14.39 -1.70
C ILE A 233 -12.38 13.94 -2.90
N PRO A 234 -12.42 14.67 -4.04
CA PRO A 234 -13.08 14.22 -5.26
C PRO A 234 -12.71 12.81 -5.75
N ASP A 235 -11.44 12.41 -5.69
CA ASP A 235 -11.02 11.09 -6.16
C ASP A 235 -11.50 9.97 -5.24
N LEU A 236 -11.56 10.23 -3.93
CA LEU A 236 -12.14 9.31 -2.95
C LEU A 236 -13.66 9.17 -3.15
N GLU A 237 -14.35 10.28 -3.39
CA GLU A 237 -15.79 10.27 -3.71
C GLU A 237 -16.07 9.50 -5.00
N LYS A 238 -15.26 9.71 -6.04
CA LYS A 238 -15.37 8.97 -7.29
C LYS A 238 -15.13 7.47 -7.09
N PHE A 239 -14.08 7.11 -6.36
CA PHE A 239 -13.79 5.71 -6.09
C PHE A 239 -14.91 5.02 -5.28
N ALA A 240 -15.45 5.70 -4.28
CA ALA A 240 -16.59 5.17 -3.52
C ALA A 240 -17.84 5.00 -4.41
N ALA A 241 -18.07 5.90 -5.37
CA ALA A 241 -19.24 5.88 -6.25
C ALA A 241 -19.14 4.92 -7.44
N GLU A 242 -17.94 4.69 -7.98
CA GLU A 242 -17.72 3.88 -9.19
C GLU A 242 -16.94 2.59 -8.92
N GLY A 243 -16.44 2.41 -7.70
CA GLY A 243 -15.74 1.21 -7.26
C GLY A 243 -16.68 0.00 -7.06
N PRO A 244 -16.12 -1.15 -6.64
CA PRO A 244 -16.85 -2.41 -6.60
C PRO A 244 -18.09 -2.41 -5.69
N GLY A 245 -18.07 -1.65 -4.60
CA GLY A 245 -19.22 -1.46 -3.70
C GLY A 245 -20.42 -0.75 -4.33
N ALA A 246 -20.29 -0.18 -5.55
CA ALA A 246 -21.43 0.34 -6.33
C ALA A 246 -22.08 -0.74 -7.22
N SER A 247 -21.47 -1.92 -7.32
CA SER A 247 -21.96 -3.03 -8.14
C SER A 247 -22.62 -4.10 -7.26
N PRO A 248 -23.88 -4.49 -7.52
CA PRO A 248 -24.61 -5.51 -6.76
C PRO A 248 -24.04 -6.94 -6.92
N LEU A 249 -22.95 -7.10 -7.68
CA LEU A 249 -22.29 -8.37 -7.96
C LEU A 249 -21.13 -8.69 -6.99
N TYR A 250 -20.73 -7.76 -6.12
CA TYR A 250 -19.59 -7.90 -5.23
C TYR A 250 -19.98 -7.55 -3.79
N ASP A 251 -19.55 -8.38 -2.84
CA ASP A 251 -19.79 -8.21 -1.40
C ASP A 251 -18.68 -7.36 -0.72
N THR A 252 -17.78 -6.78 -1.52
CA THR A 252 -16.66 -5.97 -1.05
C THR A 252 -17.08 -4.50 -0.90
N GLU A 253 -17.88 -4.23 0.14
CA GLU A 253 -18.33 -2.88 0.51
C GLU A 253 -17.28 -2.10 1.33
N LEU A 254 -16.13 -2.70 1.60
CA LEU A 254 -15.19 -2.24 2.61
C LEU A 254 -13.97 -1.58 1.95
N TYR A 255 -13.82 -0.27 2.19
CA TYR A 255 -12.67 0.48 1.72
C TYR A 255 -11.73 0.88 2.87
N GLN A 256 -10.42 0.90 2.57
CA GLN A 256 -9.40 1.39 3.49
C GLN A 256 -8.75 2.68 2.99
N TYR A 257 -8.41 3.60 3.90
CA TYR A 257 -7.84 4.92 3.55
C TYR A 257 -6.57 5.31 4.34
N TYR A 258 -5.68 6.03 3.64
CA TYR A 258 -4.45 6.63 4.16
C TYR A 258 -4.66 8.11 4.53
N MET A 259 -4.56 8.43 5.81
CA MET A 259 -4.82 9.80 6.32
C MET A 259 -3.64 10.79 6.16
N GLY A 260 -2.47 10.33 5.71
CA GLY A 260 -1.23 11.13 5.77
C GLY A 260 -1.00 12.14 4.65
N ALA A 261 -1.84 12.18 3.60
CA ALA A 261 -1.69 13.16 2.52
C ALA A 261 -2.56 14.43 2.72
N GLN A 262 -3.28 14.52 3.85
CA GLN A 262 -4.11 15.67 4.24
C GLN A 262 -3.31 16.88 4.75
N THR A 263 -2.01 16.76 5.03
CA THR A 263 -1.24 17.79 5.77
C THR A 263 -0.72 18.95 4.91
N ARG A 264 -0.84 18.91 3.58
CA ARG A 264 -0.55 20.06 2.70
C ARG A 264 -1.85 20.67 2.14
N GLY A 265 -2.58 21.39 2.99
CA GLY A 265 -3.60 22.37 2.55
C GLY A 265 -5.04 22.12 3.00
N SER A 266 -5.38 20.95 3.56
CA SER A 266 -6.71 20.70 4.12
C SER A 266 -6.77 21.09 5.60
N ARG A 267 -7.63 22.07 5.95
CA ARG A 267 -7.89 22.50 7.35
C ARG A 267 -8.93 21.64 8.07
N ARG A 268 -9.49 20.60 7.43
CA ARG A 268 -10.58 19.78 8.00
C ARG A 268 -10.34 18.29 7.79
N SER A 269 -10.67 17.51 8.83
CA SER A 269 -10.78 16.07 8.70
C SER A 269 -11.89 15.72 7.68
N PRO A 270 -11.66 14.78 6.75
CA PRO A 270 -12.65 14.31 5.79
C PRO A 270 -13.86 13.59 6.43
N ARG A 271 -13.92 13.44 7.76
CA ARG A 271 -15.03 12.87 8.54
C ARG A 271 -16.43 13.42 8.25
N GLY A 272 -16.57 14.49 7.46
CA GLY A 272 -17.85 15.11 7.12
C GLY A 272 -18.35 14.85 5.69
N SER A 273 -17.64 14.13 4.82
CA SER A 273 -18.14 13.83 3.46
C SER A 273 -19.07 12.62 3.45
N ARG A 274 -20.02 12.57 2.51
CA ARG A 274 -20.97 11.44 2.37
C ARG A 274 -20.28 10.12 1.99
N SER A 275 -19.15 10.19 1.30
CA SER A 275 -18.29 9.06 0.95
C SER A 275 -17.52 8.47 2.15
N TRP A 276 -17.47 9.18 3.28
CA TRP A 276 -16.68 8.80 4.45
C TRP A 276 -17.17 7.51 5.11
N ALA A 277 -18.47 7.23 5.09
CA ALA A 277 -19.06 6.03 5.66
C ALA A 277 -18.62 4.73 4.95
N THR A 278 -18.11 4.84 3.72
CA THR A 278 -17.65 3.72 2.90
C THR A 278 -16.24 3.24 3.27
N TYR A 279 -15.45 4.06 3.98
CA TYR A 279 -14.08 3.74 4.38
C TYR A 279 -14.01 3.25 5.83
N ILE A 280 -14.16 1.94 6.02
CA ILE A 280 -14.35 1.30 7.34
C ILE A 280 -13.08 1.13 8.16
N TRP A 281 -11.89 1.12 7.53
CA TRP A 281 -10.62 1.05 8.24
C TRP A 281 -9.63 2.11 7.76
N GLN A 282 -8.97 2.79 8.68
CA GLN A 282 -8.13 3.95 8.40
C GLN A 282 -6.95 3.97 9.34
N PHE A 283 -5.80 4.39 8.81
CA PHE A 283 -4.56 4.31 9.56
C PHE A 283 -3.55 5.36 9.11
N VAL A 284 -2.55 5.58 9.97
CA VAL A 284 -1.42 6.48 9.73
C VAL A 284 -0.13 5.64 9.82
N PRO A 285 0.43 5.18 8.67
CA PRO A 285 1.54 4.23 8.63
C PRO A 285 2.73 4.61 9.52
N LEU A 286 3.11 5.89 9.52
CA LEU A 286 4.30 6.38 10.20
C LEU A 286 4.02 7.08 11.55
N ALA A 287 2.80 6.98 12.08
CA ALA A 287 2.45 7.67 13.33
C ALA A 287 3.31 7.18 14.51
N GLY A 288 3.45 5.87 14.67
CA GLY A 288 4.25 5.28 15.74
C GLY A 288 5.73 5.67 15.64
N LEU A 289 6.33 5.57 14.45
CA LEU A 289 7.72 5.94 14.21
C LEU A 289 7.95 7.44 14.46
N SER A 290 7.02 8.28 14.02
CA SER A 290 7.10 9.73 14.23
C SER A 290 7.00 10.10 15.71
N ALA A 291 6.06 9.49 16.45
CA ALA A 291 5.91 9.72 17.88
C ALA A 291 7.13 9.25 18.68
N LEU A 292 7.68 8.08 18.32
CA LEU A 292 8.90 7.56 18.91
C LEU A 292 10.10 8.48 18.65
N ALA A 293 10.31 8.90 17.39
CA ALA A 293 11.41 9.77 17.02
C ALA A 293 11.37 11.10 17.79
N VAL A 294 10.19 11.71 17.92
CA VAL A 294 10.00 12.92 18.74
C VAL A 294 10.34 12.65 20.21
N GLY A 295 9.84 11.56 20.78
CA GLY A 295 10.12 11.21 22.18
C GLY A 295 11.60 10.99 22.47
N VAL A 296 12.30 10.29 21.57
CA VAL A 296 13.74 10.04 21.67
C VAL A 296 14.53 11.34 21.54
N GLU A 297 14.20 12.20 20.57
CA GLU A 297 14.87 13.48 20.36
C GLU A 297 14.70 14.42 21.56
N CYS A 298 13.47 14.51 22.10
CA CYS A 298 13.19 15.29 23.31
C CYS A 298 14.01 14.77 24.51
N GLY A 299 14.08 13.45 24.70
CA GLY A 299 14.89 12.84 25.77
C GLY A 299 16.38 13.11 25.59
N ALA A 300 16.90 12.98 24.37
CA ALA A 300 18.30 13.26 24.07
C ALA A 300 18.67 14.73 24.30
N CYS A 301 17.80 15.67 23.89
CA CYS A 301 17.99 17.09 24.15
C CYS A 301 18.01 17.40 25.66
N ALA A 302 17.07 16.84 26.43
CA ALA A 302 17.01 17.05 27.88
C ALA A 302 18.28 16.54 28.61
N VAL A 303 18.80 15.38 28.19
CA VAL A 303 20.06 14.84 28.74
C VAL A 303 21.26 15.71 28.38
N ARG A 304 21.29 16.23 27.15
CA ARG A 304 22.38 17.12 26.71
C ARG A 304 22.42 18.41 27.51
N GLU A 305 21.26 18.97 27.84
CA GLU A 305 21.14 20.27 28.51
C GLU A 305 21.37 20.17 30.02
N ASP A 306 20.68 19.24 30.70
CA ASP A 306 20.63 19.17 32.17
C ASP A 306 21.07 17.79 32.72
N GLY A 307 21.65 16.92 31.89
CA GLY A 307 22.04 15.56 32.29
C GLY A 307 20.83 14.71 32.73
N VAL A 308 21.04 13.86 33.75
CA VAL A 308 19.97 13.00 34.28
C VAL A 308 18.81 13.81 34.87
N LEU A 309 19.07 15.03 35.36
CA LEU A 309 18.02 15.90 35.90
C LEU A 309 17.02 16.30 34.81
N GLY A 310 17.51 16.65 33.61
CA GLY A 310 16.66 16.95 32.45
C GLY A 310 15.77 15.77 32.09
N LEU A 311 16.34 14.56 32.03
CA LEU A 311 15.56 13.34 31.76
C LEU A 311 14.46 13.11 32.81
N MET A 312 14.77 13.31 34.10
CA MET A 312 13.80 13.13 35.17
C MET A 312 12.67 14.17 35.13
N LYS A 313 13.03 15.43 34.88
CA LYS A 313 12.11 16.58 34.88
C LYS A 313 11.25 16.64 33.63
N ASP A 314 11.83 16.37 32.46
CA ASP A 314 11.20 16.66 31.16
C ASP A 314 10.62 15.40 30.49
N VAL A 315 10.99 14.19 30.94
CA VAL A 315 10.45 12.92 30.42
C VAL A 315 9.73 12.13 31.50
N TYR A 316 10.40 11.78 32.61
CA TYR A 316 9.81 10.90 33.63
C TYR A 316 8.66 11.55 34.41
N ALA A 317 8.85 12.76 34.95
CA ALA A 317 7.81 13.42 35.73
C ALA A 317 6.54 13.70 34.90
N PRO A 318 6.62 14.18 33.64
CA PRO A 318 5.48 14.31 32.75
C PRO A 318 4.84 12.95 32.42
N GLY A 319 5.64 11.92 32.13
CA GLY A 319 5.15 10.56 31.87
C GLY A 319 4.37 9.98 33.04
N LYS A 320 4.89 10.14 34.26
CA LYS A 320 4.21 9.72 35.50
C LYS A 320 2.93 10.51 35.74
N LYS A 321 2.95 11.83 35.54
CA LYS A 321 1.74 12.68 35.64
C LYS A 321 0.68 12.31 34.59
N ALA A 322 1.12 11.89 33.40
CA ALA A 322 0.26 11.40 32.33
C ALA A 322 -0.18 9.93 32.51
N GLY A 323 0.34 9.22 33.52
CA GLY A 323 0.03 7.81 33.81
C GLY A 323 0.50 6.84 32.75
N VAL A 324 1.67 7.09 32.15
CA VAL A 324 2.31 6.18 31.21
C VAL A 324 2.81 4.95 31.99
N SER A 325 2.09 3.84 31.88
CA SER A 325 2.28 2.62 32.70
C SER A 325 3.62 1.91 32.48
N VAL A 326 4.26 2.12 31.33
CA VAL A 326 5.48 1.44 30.88
C VAL A 326 6.69 1.66 31.80
N LEU A 327 6.61 2.67 32.68
CA LEU A 327 7.67 3.04 33.62
C LEU A 327 7.67 2.19 34.92
N GLU A 328 6.66 1.33 35.12
CA GLU A 328 6.49 0.56 36.36
C GLU A 328 6.78 -0.94 36.18
N LYS A 329 7.45 -1.54 37.16
CA LYS A 329 7.77 -2.99 37.17
C LYS A 329 6.54 -3.89 37.10
N VAL A 330 5.42 -3.43 37.65
CA VAL A 330 4.14 -4.14 37.63
C VAL A 330 3.65 -4.31 36.19
N TRP A 331 3.74 -3.25 35.37
CA TRP A 331 3.38 -3.31 33.95
C TRP A 331 4.27 -4.27 33.16
N GLN A 332 5.53 -4.41 33.54
CA GLN A 332 6.49 -5.34 32.92
C GLN A 332 6.21 -6.82 33.22
N GLY A 333 5.20 -7.12 34.05
CA GLY A 333 4.81 -8.49 34.40
C GLY A 333 5.59 -9.10 35.56
N GLY A 334 6.24 -8.27 36.40
CA GLY A 334 7.02 -8.76 37.54
C GLY A 334 6.20 -9.63 38.50
N GLU A 335 4.98 -9.20 38.85
CA GLU A 335 4.10 -9.95 39.75
C GLU A 335 3.66 -11.30 39.16
N LEU A 336 3.42 -11.35 37.84
CA LEU A 336 3.09 -12.58 37.14
C LEU A 336 4.27 -13.55 37.16
N SER A 337 5.48 -13.05 36.91
CA SER A 337 6.71 -13.84 36.97
C SER A 337 6.94 -14.40 38.38
N ASP A 338 6.80 -13.58 39.42
CA ASP A 338 6.96 -14.01 40.81
C ASP A 338 5.93 -15.08 41.19
N ALA A 339 4.67 -14.91 40.75
CA ALA A 339 3.62 -15.90 40.96
C ALA A 339 3.91 -17.23 40.24
N MET A 340 4.40 -17.19 38.98
CA MET A 340 4.80 -18.39 38.25
C MET A 340 5.94 -19.14 38.95
N VAL A 341 6.94 -18.42 39.47
CA VAL A 341 8.05 -19.01 40.22
C VAL A 341 7.55 -19.64 41.52
N ALA A 342 6.65 -18.97 42.25
CA ALA A 342 6.08 -19.49 43.48
C ALA A 342 5.35 -20.82 43.23
N VAL A 343 4.55 -20.94 42.16
CA VAL A 343 3.85 -22.19 41.81
C VAL A 343 4.80 -23.36 41.59
N VAL A 344 5.96 -23.12 40.97
CA VAL A 344 6.93 -24.18 40.66
C VAL A 344 7.81 -24.52 41.88
N THR A 345 8.04 -23.55 42.78
CA THR A 345 8.93 -23.71 43.94
C THR A 345 8.22 -24.13 45.22
N MET A 346 6.89 -24.05 45.29
CA MET A 346 6.11 -24.58 46.41
C MET A 346 6.19 -26.13 46.44
N THR A 347 7.11 -26.66 47.23
CA THR A 347 7.08 -28.06 47.67
C THR A 347 5.82 -28.28 48.49
N LYS A 348 5.00 -29.26 48.09
CA LYS A 348 3.90 -29.77 48.93
C LYS A 348 4.51 -30.31 50.22
N GLU A 349 4.41 -29.55 51.30
CA GLU A 349 4.52 -30.08 52.66
C GLU A 349 3.25 -30.84 53.06
#